data_AF-A0A942HSZ2-F1
#
_entry.id   AF-A0A942HSZ2-F1
#
_cell.length_a   1.000
_cell.length_b   1.000
_cell.length_c   1.000
_cell.angle_alpha   90.00
_cell.angle_beta   90.00
_cell.angle_gamma   90.00
#
_symmetry.space_group_name_H-M   'P 1'
#
loop_
_entity.id
_entity.type
_entity.pdbx_description
1 polymer ?
#
loop_
_entity_poly.entity_id
_entity_poly.type
_entity_poly.pdbx_seq_one_letter_code
_entity_poly.pdbx_strand_id
1 'polypeptide(L)'
;MENSLNLDLSELVFAWQDDTQDNAYYLDIESGVVKLVNRNLLDLRDLTDEIEQDRHKFLYMPKPDKEQLILDLKEFWSTVQDDKLRNILSMAFESPHLLSSFRKILEGTPSELKRFEEYRQNKTKLRIEEWLSSHALKYELA
;
A
#
# COMPACT_ATOMS: atom_id res chain seq x y z
N MET A 1 -1.73 -17.73 -26.93
CA MET A 1 -2.44 -17.74 -25.65
C MET A 1 -1.75 -16.69 -24.80
N GLU A 2 -2.39 -15.53 -24.61
CA GLU A 2 -1.85 -14.52 -23.71
C GLU A 2 -2.15 -15.02 -22.28
N ASN A 3 -1.11 -15.36 -21.52
CA ASN A 3 -1.26 -15.79 -20.13
C ASN A 3 -1.69 -14.59 -19.27
N SER A 4 -2.74 -14.77 -18.48
CA SER A 4 -3.10 -13.84 -17.41
C SER A 4 -2.22 -14.13 -16.20
N LEU A 5 -1.65 -13.10 -15.58
CA LEU A 5 -0.87 -13.26 -14.34
C LEU A 5 -1.81 -13.51 -13.17
N ASN A 6 -1.51 -14.51 -12.36
CA ASN A 6 -2.23 -14.73 -11.11
C ASN A 6 -1.55 -13.90 -10.02
N LEU A 7 -2.27 -12.91 -9.49
CA LEU A 7 -1.73 -11.95 -8.52
C LEU A 7 -2.43 -12.11 -7.18
N ASP A 8 -1.64 -12.21 -6.11
CA ASP A 8 -2.17 -12.15 -4.74
C ASP A 8 -2.42 -10.68 -4.36
N LEU A 9 -3.70 -10.31 -4.29
CA LEU A 9 -4.08 -8.94 -3.92
C LEU A 9 -3.64 -8.60 -2.48
N SER A 10 -3.64 -9.56 -1.58
CA SER A 10 -3.25 -9.33 -0.18
C SER A 10 -1.76 -9.02 -0.08
N GLU A 11 -0.93 -9.73 -0.84
CA GLU A 11 0.51 -9.45 -0.93
C GLU A 11 0.78 -8.07 -1.55
N LEU A 12 0.07 -7.72 -2.62
CA LEU A 12 0.17 -6.40 -3.24
C LEU A 12 -0.25 -5.28 -2.30
N VAL A 13 -1.35 -5.43 -1.57
CA VAL A 13 -1.82 -4.44 -0.58
C VAL A 13 -0.81 -4.30 0.55
N PHE A 14 -0.24 -5.39 1.04
CA PHE A 14 0.79 -5.36 2.07
C PHE A 14 2.02 -4.57 1.61
N ALA A 15 2.58 -4.93 0.44
CA ALA A 15 3.73 -4.25 -0.13
C ALA A 15 3.49 -2.76 -0.41
N TRP A 16 2.29 -2.42 -0.88
CA TRP A 16 1.91 -1.03 -1.17
C TRP A 16 1.79 -0.18 0.09
N GLN A 17 1.38 -0.76 1.21
CA GLN A 17 1.16 -0.05 2.47
C GLN A 17 2.41 0.03 3.34
N ASP A 18 3.44 -0.76 3.08
CA ASP A 18 4.65 -0.79 3.88
C ASP A 18 5.52 0.47 3.65
N ASP A 19 5.54 1.32 4.68
CA ASP A 19 6.30 2.56 4.75
C ASP A 19 7.72 2.37 5.33
N THR A 20 8.13 1.13 5.62
CA THR A 20 9.48 0.83 6.09
C THR A 20 10.53 1.34 5.10
N GLN A 21 11.45 2.17 5.58
CA GLN A 21 12.40 2.91 4.75
C GLN A 21 13.32 2.01 3.92
N ASP A 22 13.78 0.88 4.49
CA ASP A 22 14.73 -0.02 3.85
C ASP A 22 14.10 -1.13 3.00
N ASN A 23 12.76 -1.21 2.98
CA ASN A 23 12.05 -2.19 2.15
C ASN A 23 11.80 -1.60 0.77
N ALA A 24 12.11 -2.34 -0.28
CA ALA A 24 11.65 -2.05 -1.63
C ALA A 24 10.96 -3.28 -2.20
N TYR A 25 9.83 -3.09 -2.88
CA TYR A 25 9.04 -4.18 -3.43
C TYR A 25 9.01 -4.11 -4.96
N TYR A 26 9.09 -5.28 -5.58
CA TYR A 26 9.03 -5.44 -7.02
C TYR A 26 8.02 -6.53 -7.37
N LEU A 27 7.15 -6.28 -8.34
CA LEU A 27 6.32 -7.31 -8.93
C LEU A 27 7.11 -7.98 -10.06
N ASP A 28 7.30 -9.29 -9.95
CA ASP A 28 7.73 -10.13 -11.07
C ASP A 28 6.54 -10.34 -12.01
N ILE A 29 6.60 -9.76 -13.21
CA ILE A 29 5.50 -9.80 -14.19
C ILE A 29 5.47 -11.09 -15.03
N GLU A 30 6.36 -12.04 -14.78
CA GLU A 30 6.26 -13.38 -15.35
C GLU A 30 5.59 -14.35 -14.38
N SER A 31 5.94 -14.27 -13.09
CA SER A 31 5.43 -15.18 -12.07
C SER A 31 4.23 -14.64 -11.29
N GLY A 32 4.03 -13.32 -11.26
CA GLY A 32 3.00 -12.66 -10.46
C GLY A 32 3.36 -12.47 -8.98
N VAL A 33 4.59 -12.81 -8.58
CA VAL A 33 5.04 -12.79 -7.18
C VAL A 33 5.63 -11.43 -6.82
N VAL A 34 5.33 -10.94 -5.60
CA VAL A 34 6.00 -9.75 -5.05
C VAL A 34 7.33 -10.14 -4.40
N LYS A 35 8.40 -9.44 -4.76
CA LYS A 35 9.76 -9.63 -4.24
C LYS A 35 10.12 -8.47 -3.32
N LEU A 36 10.57 -8.79 -2.10
CA LEU A 36 11.11 -7.82 -1.15
C LEU A 36 12.63 -7.74 -1.28
N VAL A 37 13.12 -6.54 -1.54
CA VAL A 37 14.53 -6.15 -1.49
C VAL A 37 14.74 -5.36 -0.20
N ASN A 38 15.50 -5.93 0.74
CA ASN A 38 15.91 -5.25 1.98
C ASN A 38 17.38 -5.59 2.30
N ARG A 39 18.14 -4.58 2.72
CA ARG A 39 19.59 -4.65 2.99
C ARG A 39 20.01 -5.71 4.03
N ASN A 40 19.10 -6.11 4.89
CA ASN A 40 19.32 -7.06 5.97
C ASN A 40 18.90 -8.50 5.62
N LEU A 41 18.40 -8.75 4.40
CA LEU A 41 18.03 -10.09 3.96
C LEU A 41 19.24 -10.83 3.37
N LEU A 42 19.37 -12.11 3.72
CA LEU A 42 20.49 -12.97 3.31
C LEU A 42 20.56 -13.14 1.78
N ASP A 43 19.40 -13.22 1.12
CA ASP A 43 19.28 -13.50 -0.32
C ASP A 43 19.27 -12.22 -1.18
N LEU A 44 19.59 -11.07 -0.57
CA LEU A 44 19.51 -9.76 -1.25
C LEU A 44 20.39 -9.70 -2.50
N ARG A 45 21.62 -10.22 -2.44
CA ARG A 45 22.58 -10.10 -3.55
C ARG A 45 22.06 -10.80 -4.79
N ASP A 46 21.59 -12.04 -4.64
CA ASP A 46 21.05 -12.85 -5.73
C ASP A 46 19.81 -12.17 -6.33
N LEU A 47 18.91 -11.64 -5.50
CA LEU A 47 17.73 -10.93 -5.97
C LEU A 47 18.08 -9.61 -6.67
N THR A 48 19.07 -8.85 -6.17
CA THR A 48 19.51 -7.62 -6.85
C THR A 48 20.18 -7.93 -8.18
N ASP A 49 20.95 -9.01 -8.27
CA ASP A 49 21.59 -9.44 -9.52
C ASP A 49 20.53 -9.91 -10.53
N GLU A 50 19.48 -10.63 -10.10
CA GLU A 50 18.35 -11.02 -10.94
C GLU A 50 17.60 -9.78 -11.47
N ILE A 51 17.27 -8.83 -10.60
CA ILE A 51 16.59 -7.59 -10.99
C ILE A 51 17.44 -6.78 -11.98
N GLU A 52 18.75 -6.75 -11.79
CA GLU A 52 19.67 -6.03 -12.67
C GLU A 52 19.85 -6.70 -14.03
N GLN A 53 19.87 -8.03 -14.08
CA GLN A 53 19.96 -8.81 -15.32
C GLN A 53 18.67 -8.73 -16.14
N ASP A 54 17.51 -8.82 -15.48
CA ASP A 54 16.20 -8.90 -16.12
C ASP A 54 15.28 -7.73 -15.73
N ARG A 55 15.78 -6.49 -15.80
CA ARG A 55 15.05 -5.27 -15.39
C ARG A 55 13.64 -5.13 -16.00
N HIS A 56 13.41 -5.67 -17.19
CA HIS A 56 12.11 -5.61 -17.85
C HIS A 56 11.04 -6.52 -17.21
N LYS A 57 11.46 -7.54 -16.46
CA LYS A 57 10.60 -8.48 -15.73
C LYS A 57 10.09 -7.93 -14.40
N PHE A 58 10.81 -6.96 -13.83
CA PHE A 58 10.50 -6.45 -12.49
C PHE A 58 9.93 -5.05 -12.54
N LEU A 59 8.69 -4.90 -12.08
CA LEU A 59 8.08 -3.60 -11.90
C LEU A 59 8.22 -3.15 -10.45
N TYR A 60 8.88 -2.00 -10.27
CA TYR A 60 8.98 -1.38 -8.95
C TYR A 60 7.59 -0.95 -8.44
N MET A 61 7.26 -1.37 -7.22
CA MET A 61 6.02 -0.96 -6.56
C MET A 61 6.23 0.41 -5.90
N PRO A 62 5.35 1.40 -6.19
CA PRO A 62 5.44 2.71 -5.57
C PRO A 62 5.36 2.64 -4.04
N LYS A 63 6.18 3.46 -3.37
CA LYS A 63 6.08 3.65 -1.93
C LYS A 63 4.86 4.47 -1.55
N PRO A 64 4.31 4.29 -0.32
CA PRO A 64 3.31 5.20 0.22
C PRO A 64 3.78 6.65 0.13
N ASP A 65 3.02 7.47 -0.60
CA ASP A 65 3.26 8.91 -0.65
C ASP A 65 2.59 9.62 0.53
N LYS A 66 3.35 10.51 1.18
CA LYS A 66 2.87 11.29 2.33
C LYS A 66 1.78 12.27 1.93
N GLU A 67 1.86 12.88 0.76
CA GLU A 67 0.84 13.83 0.30
C GLU A 67 -0.47 13.09 0.03
N GLN A 68 -0.40 11.96 -0.68
CA GLN A 68 -1.54 11.08 -0.88
C GLN A 68 -2.15 10.56 0.44
N LEU A 69 -1.32 10.19 1.42
CA LEU A 69 -1.81 9.80 2.75
C LEU A 69 -2.60 10.93 3.41
N ILE A 70 -2.10 12.17 3.36
CA ILE A 70 -2.81 13.32 3.95
C ILE A 70 -4.16 13.53 3.26
N LEU A 71 -4.22 13.42 1.92
CA LEU A 71 -5.47 13.54 1.17
C LEU A 71 -6.48 12.46 1.56
N ASP A 72 -6.04 11.20 1.63
CA ASP A 72 -6.89 10.07 2.01
C ASP A 72 -7.48 10.24 3.41
N LEU A 73 -6.66 10.70 4.36
CA LEU A 73 -7.08 10.92 5.73
C LEU A 73 -8.06 12.10 5.84
N LYS A 74 -7.85 13.17 5.07
CA LYS A 74 -8.79 14.31 5.02
C LYS A 74 -10.13 13.89 4.42
N GLU A 75 -10.10 13.10 3.35
CA GLU A 75 -11.32 12.56 2.74
C GLU A 75 -12.08 11.69 3.75
N PHE A 76 -11.43 10.73 4.39
CA PHE A 76 -12.08 9.91 5.44
C PHE A 76 -12.59 10.77 6.60
N TRP A 77 -11.76 11.68 7.11
CA TRP A 77 -12.12 12.58 8.21
C TRP A 77 -13.39 13.38 7.92
N SER A 78 -13.57 13.85 6.68
CA SER A 78 -14.77 14.59 6.26
C SER A 78 -16.07 13.76 6.33
N THR A 79 -15.95 12.42 6.25
CA THR A 79 -17.11 11.50 6.30
C THR A 79 -17.55 11.14 7.72
N VAL A 80 -16.72 11.42 8.73
CA VAL A 80 -17.02 11.13 10.15
C VAL A 80 -18.18 12.01 10.62
N GLN A 81 -19.26 11.38 11.10
CA GLN A 81 -20.49 12.08 11.51
C GLN A 81 -20.44 12.59 12.96
N ASP A 82 -19.68 11.92 13.84
CA ASP A 82 -19.51 12.37 15.22
C ASP A 82 -18.55 13.57 15.26
N ASP A 83 -19.10 14.75 15.55
CA ASP A 83 -18.35 16.00 15.65
C ASP A 83 -17.22 15.96 16.68
N LYS A 84 -17.43 15.27 17.82
CA LYS A 84 -16.39 15.17 18.85
C LYS A 84 -15.24 14.32 18.34
N LEU A 85 -15.54 13.17 17.76
CA LEU A 85 -14.52 12.30 17.18
C LEU A 85 -13.78 13.01 16.05
N ARG A 86 -14.51 13.69 15.16
CA ARG A 86 -13.94 14.46 14.05
C ARG A 86 -12.98 15.54 14.55
N ASN A 87 -13.35 16.29 15.59
CA ASN A 87 -12.48 17.30 16.19
C ASN A 87 -11.23 16.71 16.86
N ILE A 88 -11.32 15.54 17.48
CA ILE A 88 -10.15 14.87 18.05
C ILE A 88 -9.23 14.35 16.95
N LEU A 89 -9.80 13.75 15.89
CA LEU A 89 -9.06 13.25 14.73
C LEU A 89 -8.26 14.36 14.04
N SER A 90 -8.74 15.61 14.04
CA SER A 90 -7.98 16.70 13.41
C SER A 90 -6.63 16.94 14.10
N MET A 91 -6.50 16.58 15.39
CA MET A 91 -5.22 16.68 16.11
C MET A 91 -4.15 15.71 15.55
N ALA A 92 -4.55 14.62 14.89
CA ALA A 92 -3.59 13.69 14.30
C ALA A 92 -2.76 14.31 13.17
N PHE A 93 -3.30 15.32 12.46
CA PHE A 93 -2.61 16.01 11.36
C PHE A 93 -1.36 16.78 11.81
N GLU A 94 -1.26 17.09 13.09
CA GLU A 94 -0.09 17.75 13.69
C GLU A 94 0.99 16.74 14.14
N SER A 95 0.71 15.43 14.07
CA SER A 95 1.62 14.40 14.54
C SER A 95 2.70 14.06 13.50
N PRO A 96 3.97 13.85 13.92
CA PRO A 96 5.00 13.29 13.04
C PRO A 96 4.67 11.86 12.58
N HIS A 97 3.83 11.15 13.33
CA HIS A 97 3.35 9.80 13.00
C HIS A 97 1.85 9.84 12.71
N LEU A 98 1.48 10.57 11.66
CA LEU A 98 0.11 10.87 11.26
C LEU A 98 -0.81 9.63 11.27
N LEU A 99 -0.45 8.59 10.53
CA LEU A 99 -1.29 7.39 10.38
C LEU A 99 -1.50 6.65 11.70
N SER A 100 -0.43 6.39 12.46
CA SER A 100 -0.55 5.68 13.73
C SER A 100 -1.32 6.50 14.78
N SER A 101 -1.15 7.82 14.78
CA SER A 101 -1.91 8.72 15.67
C SER A 101 -3.39 8.74 15.30
N PHE A 102 -3.71 8.78 14.00
CA PHE A 102 -5.09 8.72 13.50
C PHE A 102 -5.76 7.41 13.92
N ARG A 103 -5.08 6.27 13.70
CA ARG A 103 -5.56 4.94 14.11
C ARG A 103 -5.77 4.86 15.62
N LYS A 104 -4.82 5.34 16.42
CA LYS A 104 -4.90 5.32 17.88
C LYS A 104 -6.10 6.08 18.44
N ILE A 105 -6.48 7.21 17.81
CA ILE A 105 -7.69 7.93 18.20
C ILE A 105 -8.94 7.09 17.91
N LEU A 106 -8.97 6.40 16.75
CA LEU A 106 -10.09 5.54 16.35
C LEU A 106 -10.23 4.27 17.22
N GLU A 107 -9.19 3.83 17.93
CA GLU A 107 -9.30 2.69 18.86
C GLU A 107 -10.39 2.91 19.93
N GLY A 108 -10.67 4.16 20.29
CA GLY A 108 -11.78 4.52 21.17
C GLY A 108 -13.17 4.38 20.54
N THR A 109 -13.28 4.10 19.23
CA THR A 109 -14.54 3.93 18.49
C THR A 109 -14.40 2.79 17.47
N PRO A 110 -14.56 1.52 17.91
CA PRO A 110 -14.26 0.35 17.08
C PRO A 110 -14.98 0.29 15.73
N SER A 111 -16.20 0.82 15.64
CA SER A 111 -16.96 0.88 14.37
C SER A 111 -16.29 1.81 13.36
N GLU A 112 -15.80 2.96 13.80
CA GLU A 112 -15.09 3.92 12.95
C GLU A 112 -13.68 3.45 12.60
N LEU A 113 -13.00 2.76 13.53
CA LEU A 113 -11.74 2.08 13.21
C LEU A 113 -11.93 1.04 12.10
N LYS A 114 -12.94 0.18 12.21
CA LYS A 114 -13.23 -0.81 11.16
C LYS A 114 -13.52 -0.13 9.81
N ARG A 115 -14.36 0.91 9.80
CA ARG A 115 -14.69 1.69 8.60
C ARG A 115 -13.45 2.34 7.98
N PHE A 116 -12.54 2.81 8.81
CA PHE A 116 -11.27 3.39 8.39
C PHE A 116 -10.36 2.38 7.71
N GLU A 117 -10.21 1.19 8.30
CA GLU A 117 -9.39 0.12 7.71
C GLU A 117 -9.95 -0.35 6.36
N GLU A 118 -11.26 -0.55 6.27
CA GLU A 118 -11.95 -0.90 5.02
C GLU A 118 -11.75 0.20 3.96
N TYR A 119 -11.90 1.47 4.34
CA TYR A 119 -11.65 2.61 3.46
C TYR A 119 -10.22 2.61 2.91
N ARG A 120 -9.21 2.43 3.78
CA ARG A 120 -7.80 2.40 3.37
C ARG A 120 -7.50 1.22 2.46
N GLN A 121 -8.03 0.05 2.76
CA GLN A 121 -7.86 -1.15 1.93
C GLN A 121 -8.45 -0.92 0.54
N ASN A 122 -9.66 -0.35 0.45
CA ASN A 122 -10.31 -0.04 -0.83
C ASN A 122 -9.53 0.99 -1.66
N LYS A 123 -9.03 2.07 -1.04
CA LYS A 123 -8.19 3.06 -1.73
C LYS A 123 -6.89 2.46 -2.24
N THR A 124 -6.26 1.57 -1.45
CA THR A 124 -5.04 0.88 -1.84
C THR A 124 -5.29 -0.04 -3.04
N LYS A 125 -6.38 -0.83 -2.98
CA LYS A 125 -6.79 -1.70 -4.08
C LYS A 125 -7.00 -0.92 -5.38
N LEU A 126 -7.73 0.20 -5.34
CA LEU A 126 -7.97 1.03 -6.52
C LEU A 126 -6.66 1.51 -7.16
N ARG A 127 -5.69 1.95 -6.35
CA ARG A 127 -4.38 2.38 -6.85
C ARG A 127 -3.57 1.25 -7.46
N ILE A 128 -3.63 0.05 -6.86
CA ILE A 128 -2.99 -1.13 -7.42
C ILE A 128 -3.59 -1.44 -8.79
N GLU A 129 -4.92 -1.41 -8.92
CA GLU A 129 -5.60 -1.65 -10.21
C GLU A 129 -5.24 -0.60 -11.26
N GLU A 130 -5.22 0.69 -10.89
CA GLU A 130 -4.77 1.78 -11.76
C GLU A 130 -3.30 1.60 -12.20
N TRP A 131 -2.44 1.22 -11.27
CA TRP A 131 -1.02 0.97 -11.53
C TRP A 131 -0.81 -0.22 -12.46
N LEU A 132 -1.43 -1.37 -12.18
CA LEU A 132 -1.37 -2.55 -13.06
C LEU A 132 -1.88 -2.21 -14.47
N SER A 133 -2.99 -1.46 -14.55
CA SER A 133 -3.57 -1.01 -15.83
C SER A 133 -2.63 -0.09 -16.61
N SER A 134 -1.94 0.83 -15.93
CA SER A 134 -0.95 1.73 -16.55
C SER A 134 0.27 1.01 -17.14
N HIS A 135 0.55 -0.21 -16.68
CA HIS A 135 1.60 -1.08 -17.20
C HIS A 135 1.07 -2.10 -18.22
N ALA A 136 -0.19 -1.97 -18.65
CA ALA A 136 -0.85 -2.85 -19.62
C ALA A 136 -0.81 -4.35 -19.26
N LEU A 137 -0.78 -4.67 -17.96
CA LEU A 137 -0.76 -6.06 -17.49
C LEU A 137 -2.16 -6.68 -17.59
N LYS A 138 -2.23 -7.92 -18.10
CA LYS A 138 -3.42 -8.77 -17.98
C LYS A 138 -3.27 -9.66 -16.76
N TYR A 139 -4.20 -9.57 -15.81
CA TYR A 139 -4.11 -10.28 -14.54
C TYR A 139 -5.47 -10.80 -14.06
N GLU A 140 -5.41 -11.81 -13.21
CA GLU A 140 -6.49 -12.31 -12.37
C GLU A 140 -6.06 -12.12 -10.90
N LEU A 141 -6.94 -11.53 -10.09
CA LEU A 141 -6.71 -11.37 -8.65
C LEU A 141 -7.20 -12.62 -7.92
N ALA A 142 -6.31 -13.28 -7.19
CA ALA A 142 -6.64 -14.39 -6.29
C ALA A 142 -7.11 -13.91 -4.92
#